data_AF-A0A7S3D266-F1
#
_entry.id   AF-A0A7S3D266-F1
#
_cell.length_a   1.000
_cell.length_b   1.000
_cell.length_c   1.000
_cell.angle_alpha   90.00
_cell.angle_beta   90.00
_cell.angle_gamma   90.00
#
_symmetry.space_group_name_H-M   'P 1'
#
loop_
_entity.id
_entity.type
_entity.pdbx_description
1 polymer ?
#
loop_
_entity_poly.entity_id
_entity_poly.type
_entity_poly.pdbx_seq_one_letter_code
_entity_poly.pdbx_strand_id
1 'polypeptide(L)'
;MLRQGLKSVASAAAQAVNGRVTALAGPAVSGSLRALHSASNPAVPSHAEIQPKITMSAVELGEVEDADFIAVPFLQLDEGIEMRQEGLLSAADSTSLMVALEAAQFKAAKEETHLFSILTENGMKHFLAVGTGKENGTDDEEEYEPEFYATVAKNALKMKAKKVAVVGPEMDEVPFRAVMESFFLAAETTGWLKSKKDDSPAPHAMHVAVASSDVEIATDALKSAEHFYAGASTARKLVNLPSNIVSPSFLADFAQNELGKSKGMEVKVMDRDECNEMGMGAYLAVAEGSSTPPKFIHVTYKGEGEIEKNIALVGKGVTFDSGGYNLKPTGSQIEIMKMDMGGAAAVLGAADIIRRVQPENTEAHFIIAACENMISGAAYRPGDVIRASNGKTIEVDNTDAEGRLTLCDALSYAS
;
A
#
# COMPACT_ATOMS: atom_id res chain seq x y z
N MET A 1 -13.18 -68.71 25.36
CA MET A 1 -12.14 -67.68 25.63
C MET A 1 -12.56 -66.27 25.20
N LEU A 2 -13.79 -65.82 25.53
CA LEU A 2 -14.29 -64.48 25.17
C LEU A 2 -15.19 -63.86 26.26
N ARG A 3 -15.00 -64.26 27.53
CA ARG A 3 -15.72 -63.71 28.70
C ARG A 3 -14.83 -63.34 29.88
N GLN A 4 -13.50 -63.50 29.79
CA GLN A 4 -12.54 -63.08 30.82
C GLN A 4 -11.83 -61.75 30.50
N GLY A 5 -11.90 -61.24 29.27
CA GLY A 5 -11.31 -59.93 28.91
C GLY A 5 -12.14 -58.72 29.37
N LEU A 6 -13.45 -58.86 29.50
CA LEU A 6 -14.37 -57.74 29.81
C LEU A 6 -14.44 -57.33 31.30
N LYS A 7 -13.88 -58.13 32.22
CA LYS A 7 -13.82 -57.75 33.65
C LYS A 7 -12.57 -56.94 34.03
N SER A 8 -11.52 -56.96 33.20
CA SER A 8 -10.29 -56.18 33.46
C SER A 8 -10.39 -54.71 33.05
N VAL A 9 -11.25 -54.38 32.09
CA VAL A 9 -11.44 -53.01 31.60
C VAL A 9 -12.44 -52.21 32.46
N ALA A 10 -13.40 -52.89 33.09
CA ALA A 10 -14.40 -52.25 33.95
C ALA A 10 -13.87 -51.84 35.34
N SER A 11 -12.81 -52.48 35.85
CA SER A 11 -12.23 -52.10 37.17
C SER A 11 -11.22 -50.94 37.08
N ALA A 12 -10.63 -50.70 35.90
CA ALA A 12 -9.76 -49.55 35.65
C ALA A 12 -10.56 -48.25 35.47
N ALA A 13 -11.77 -48.32 34.90
CA ALA A 13 -12.63 -47.16 34.72
C ALA A 13 -13.30 -46.67 36.02
N ALA A 14 -13.48 -47.53 37.03
CA ALA A 14 -14.12 -47.16 38.29
C ALA A 14 -13.15 -46.54 39.33
N GLN A 15 -11.83 -46.71 39.17
CA GLN A 15 -10.83 -46.09 40.04
C GLN A 15 -10.37 -44.69 39.58
N ALA A 16 -10.67 -44.31 38.34
CA ALA A 16 -10.38 -42.96 37.83
C ALA A 16 -11.42 -41.89 38.26
N VAL A 17 -12.58 -42.31 38.77
CA VAL A 17 -13.72 -41.41 39.11
C VAL A 17 -13.73 -40.98 40.58
N ASN A 18 -12.86 -41.52 41.44
CA ASN A 18 -12.82 -41.18 42.87
C ASN A 18 -11.49 -40.54 43.35
N GLY A 19 -10.67 -40.04 42.41
CA GLY A 19 -9.52 -39.21 42.76
C GLY A 19 -10.00 -37.83 43.22
N ARG A 20 -9.96 -37.57 44.52
CA ARG A 20 -10.13 -36.24 45.13
C ARG A 20 -9.35 -35.20 44.33
N VAL A 21 -10.05 -34.38 43.55
CA VAL A 21 -9.52 -33.09 43.11
C VAL A 21 -9.57 -32.19 44.34
N THR A 22 -8.48 -32.18 45.09
CA THR A 22 -8.18 -31.07 45.99
C THR A 22 -8.13 -29.81 45.14
N ALA A 23 -9.14 -28.96 45.28
CA ALA A 23 -9.12 -27.61 44.77
C ALA A 23 -7.95 -26.86 45.43
N LEU A 24 -6.81 -26.82 44.75
CA LEU A 24 -5.84 -25.76 44.97
C LEU A 24 -6.46 -24.51 44.35
N ALA A 25 -7.14 -23.73 45.19
CA ALA A 25 -7.44 -22.33 44.90
C ALA A 25 -6.10 -21.60 44.78
N GLY A 26 -5.51 -21.64 43.58
CA GLY A 26 -4.46 -20.72 43.19
C GLY A 26 -5.05 -19.30 43.12
N PRO A 27 -4.26 -18.27 43.45
CA PRO A 27 -4.76 -16.90 43.45
C PRO A 27 -5.30 -16.58 42.05
N ALA A 28 -6.47 -15.94 42.01
CA ALA A 28 -7.10 -15.49 40.78
C ALA A 28 -6.11 -14.67 39.96
N VAL A 29 -5.59 -15.24 38.87
CA VAL A 29 -4.85 -14.50 37.86
C VAL A 29 -5.90 -13.81 37.00
N SER A 30 -6.45 -12.70 37.51
CA SER A 30 -7.14 -11.68 36.71
C SER A 30 -6.14 -10.81 35.93
N GLY A 31 -4.92 -11.31 35.71
CA GLY A 31 -3.85 -10.67 34.95
C GLY A 31 -3.88 -11.10 33.49
N SER A 32 -4.53 -10.30 32.66
CA SER A 32 -4.29 -10.10 31.23
C SER A 32 -3.89 -11.34 30.39
N LEU A 33 -4.88 -12.08 29.89
CA LEU A 33 -4.76 -12.74 28.57
C LEU A 33 -4.41 -11.74 27.44
N ARG A 34 -4.68 -10.44 27.67
CA ARG A 34 -4.20 -9.31 26.86
C ARG A 34 -2.67 -9.25 26.71
N ALA A 35 -1.89 -9.78 27.65
CA ALA A 35 -0.43 -9.68 27.63
C ALA A 35 0.29 -10.78 26.83
N LEU A 36 -0.41 -11.84 26.42
CA LEU A 36 0.21 -12.90 25.62
C LEU A 36 0.26 -12.58 24.11
N HIS A 37 -0.65 -11.72 23.62
CA HIS A 37 -0.60 -11.20 22.25
C HIS A 37 0.38 -10.03 22.08
N SER A 38 0.90 -9.46 23.18
CA SER A 38 1.96 -8.44 23.13
C SER A 38 3.38 -9.04 23.12
N ALA A 39 3.51 -10.33 22.80
CA ALA A 39 4.80 -10.98 22.59
C ALA A 39 5.50 -10.34 21.37
N SER A 40 6.25 -9.27 21.64
CA SER A 40 7.26 -8.63 20.79
C SER A 40 6.99 -8.70 19.28
N ASN A 41 5.89 -8.13 18.81
CA ASN A 41 5.79 -7.82 17.38
C ASN A 41 7.02 -7.00 16.99
N PRO A 42 7.67 -7.30 15.85
CA PRO A 42 8.80 -6.51 15.41
C PRO A 42 8.36 -5.06 15.25
N ALA A 43 9.18 -4.12 15.73
CA ALA A 43 8.94 -2.70 15.51
C ALA A 43 8.81 -2.46 14.01
N VAL A 44 7.72 -1.83 13.59
CA VAL A 44 7.53 -1.44 12.19
C VAL A 44 8.30 -0.13 12.00
N PRO A 45 9.41 -0.13 11.25
CA PRO A 45 10.10 1.11 10.90
C PRO A 45 9.15 2.10 10.21
N SER A 46 9.42 3.38 10.43
CA SER A 46 8.67 4.44 9.76
C SER A 46 8.88 4.38 8.25
N HIS A 47 7.96 4.96 7.49
CA HIS A 47 8.08 4.96 6.03
C HIS A 47 9.37 5.65 5.55
N ALA A 48 9.71 6.79 6.19
CA ALA A 48 10.91 7.56 5.91
C ALA A 48 12.24 6.87 6.27
N GLU A 49 12.20 5.81 7.09
CA GLU A 49 13.40 5.05 7.46
C GLU A 49 13.83 4.05 6.40
N ILE A 50 12.92 3.64 5.51
CA ILE A 50 13.18 2.60 4.52
C ILE A 50 13.19 3.15 3.10
N GLN A 51 12.28 4.06 2.78
CA GLN A 51 12.17 4.53 1.41
C GLN A 51 13.31 5.45 1.00
N PRO A 52 13.84 5.31 -0.23
CA PRO A 52 14.75 6.29 -0.82
C PRO A 52 14.19 7.71 -0.69
N LYS A 53 15.07 8.68 -0.41
CA LYS A 53 14.68 10.08 -0.35
C LYS A 53 14.78 10.66 -1.75
N ILE A 54 13.66 10.68 -2.45
CA ILE A 54 13.57 11.18 -3.82
C ILE A 54 13.00 12.59 -3.77
N THR A 55 13.68 13.55 -4.39
CA THR A 55 13.14 14.87 -4.69
C THR A 55 13.14 15.07 -6.19
N MET A 56 12.08 15.65 -6.74
CA MET A 56 11.99 15.92 -8.18
C MET A 56 11.84 17.42 -8.42
N SER A 57 12.39 17.89 -9.54
CA SER A 57 12.17 19.26 -10.03
C SER A 57 12.04 19.25 -11.54
N ALA A 58 11.15 20.09 -12.06
CA ALA A 58 11.11 20.35 -13.48
C ALA A 58 12.25 21.32 -13.84
N VAL A 59 12.92 21.08 -14.96
CA VAL A 59 14.02 21.91 -15.46
C VAL A 59 13.85 22.16 -16.96
N GLU A 60 14.48 23.22 -17.46
CA GLU A 60 14.58 23.41 -18.90
C GLU A 60 15.46 22.32 -19.52
N LEU A 61 15.19 21.96 -20.78
CA LEU A 61 15.89 20.89 -21.51
C LEU A 61 17.42 21.03 -21.50
N GLY A 62 17.96 22.25 -21.52
CA GLY A 62 19.40 22.51 -21.52
C GLY A 62 20.07 22.40 -20.14
N GLU A 63 19.32 22.23 -19.05
CA GLU A 63 19.86 22.29 -17.67
C GLU A 63 20.21 20.92 -17.08
N VAL A 64 20.06 19.83 -17.85
CA VAL A 64 20.29 18.45 -17.38
C VAL A 64 21.77 18.06 -17.22
N GLU A 65 22.72 18.89 -17.66
CA GLU A 65 24.12 18.51 -17.81
C GLU A 65 24.87 18.27 -16.48
N ASP A 66 24.35 18.70 -15.33
CA ASP A 66 24.97 18.50 -14.00
C ASP A 66 24.59 17.14 -13.35
N ALA A 67 23.82 16.31 -14.04
CA ALA A 67 23.46 14.97 -13.57
C ALA A 67 24.63 13.97 -13.68
N ASP A 68 24.75 13.09 -12.67
CA ASP A 68 25.68 11.95 -12.69
C ASP A 68 25.08 10.72 -13.40
N PHE A 69 23.75 10.71 -13.57
CA PHE A 69 23.01 9.69 -14.29
C PHE A 69 21.96 10.32 -15.20
N ILE A 70 22.04 10.08 -16.51
CA ILE A 70 21.15 10.69 -17.50
C ILE A 70 20.44 9.56 -18.24
N ALA A 71 19.10 9.56 -18.18
CA ALA A 71 18.28 8.59 -18.89
C ALA A 71 17.72 9.20 -20.17
N VAL A 72 17.88 8.49 -21.28
CA VAL A 72 17.54 8.95 -22.62
C VAL A 72 16.60 7.93 -23.28
N PRO A 73 15.41 8.36 -23.76
CA PRO A 73 14.48 7.50 -24.47
C PRO A 73 14.90 7.30 -25.93
N PHE A 74 14.77 6.06 -26.42
CA PHE A 74 15.02 5.68 -27.81
C PHE A 74 13.81 4.97 -28.40
N LEU A 75 13.36 5.44 -29.56
CA LEU A 75 12.32 4.81 -30.38
C LEU A 75 12.93 3.74 -31.28
N GLN A 76 12.22 2.62 -31.42
CA GLN A 76 12.56 1.59 -32.39
C GLN A 76 11.97 1.92 -33.76
N LEU A 77 12.84 2.11 -34.75
CA LEU A 77 12.44 2.30 -36.14
C LEU A 77 12.45 0.96 -36.89
N ASP A 78 11.84 0.94 -38.08
CA ASP A 78 11.96 -0.22 -38.98
C ASP A 78 13.42 -0.43 -39.44
N GLU A 79 14.16 0.67 -39.61
CA GLU A 79 15.59 0.68 -39.85
C GLU A 79 16.29 1.59 -38.82
N GLY A 80 16.87 0.98 -37.78
CA GLY A 80 17.66 1.68 -36.77
C GLY A 80 16.88 2.09 -35.52
N ILE A 81 17.38 3.13 -34.85
CA ILE A 81 16.82 3.68 -33.61
C ILE A 81 16.86 5.21 -33.69
N GLU A 82 15.96 5.86 -32.96
CA GLU A 82 15.89 7.33 -32.89
C GLU A 82 15.92 7.79 -31.43
N MET A 83 16.72 8.80 -31.11
CA MET A 83 16.72 9.44 -29.80
C MET A 83 15.55 10.42 -29.73
N ARG A 84 14.63 10.27 -28.77
CA ARG A 84 13.35 11.02 -28.80
C ARG A 84 13.42 12.49 -28.36
N GLN A 85 14.59 13.05 -28.06
CA GLN A 85 14.80 14.49 -27.83
C GLN A 85 16.24 14.92 -28.17
N GLU A 86 16.39 15.69 -29.25
CA GLU A 86 17.68 16.27 -29.66
C GLU A 86 18.10 17.45 -28.76
N GLY A 87 19.39 17.74 -28.71
CA GLY A 87 19.94 18.90 -27.97
C GLY A 87 20.12 18.68 -26.47
N LEU A 88 19.72 17.51 -25.96
CA LEU A 88 19.90 17.13 -24.55
C LEU A 88 21.36 16.93 -24.16
N LEU A 89 22.11 16.28 -25.04
CA LEU A 89 23.51 15.95 -24.85
C LEU A 89 24.34 16.83 -25.78
N SER A 90 25.56 17.14 -25.36
CA SER A 90 26.53 17.75 -26.25
C SER A 90 26.69 16.88 -27.51
N ALA A 91 26.98 17.49 -28.66
CA ALA A 91 27.14 16.75 -29.91
C ALA A 91 28.19 15.61 -29.81
N ALA A 92 29.21 15.81 -28.98
CA ALA A 92 30.24 14.81 -28.71
C ALA A 92 29.70 13.62 -27.88
N ASP A 93 28.90 13.90 -26.85
CA ASP A 93 28.28 12.88 -26.01
C ASP A 93 27.20 12.09 -26.78
N SER A 94 26.37 12.77 -27.58
CA SER A 94 25.40 12.14 -28.47
C SER A 94 26.08 11.18 -29.45
N THR A 95 27.16 11.62 -30.09
CA THR A 95 27.93 10.78 -31.03
C THR A 95 28.50 9.55 -30.32
N SER A 96 29.09 9.75 -29.14
CA SER A 96 29.68 8.66 -28.36
C SER A 96 28.63 7.64 -27.91
N LEU A 97 27.46 8.11 -27.49
CA LEU A 97 26.33 7.26 -27.11
C LEU A 97 25.82 6.44 -28.30
N MET A 98 25.62 7.05 -29.47
CA MET A 98 25.16 6.33 -30.67
C MET A 98 26.14 5.22 -31.09
N VAL A 99 27.45 5.50 -31.07
CA VAL A 99 28.48 4.50 -31.37
C VAL A 99 28.45 3.34 -30.36
N ALA A 100 28.24 3.64 -29.07
CA ALA A 100 28.13 2.63 -28.04
C ALA A 100 26.89 1.73 -28.24
N LEU A 101 25.74 2.33 -28.59
CA LEU A 101 24.50 1.61 -28.84
C LEU A 101 24.58 0.70 -30.08
N GLU A 102 25.22 1.17 -31.15
CA GLU A 102 25.48 0.36 -32.34
C GLU A 102 26.37 -0.85 -32.01
N ALA A 103 27.48 -0.62 -31.28
CA ALA A 103 28.37 -1.69 -30.85
C ALA A 103 27.68 -2.70 -29.92
N ALA A 104 26.71 -2.23 -29.11
CA ALA A 104 25.89 -3.06 -28.24
C ALA A 104 24.75 -3.79 -28.94
N GLN A 105 24.53 -3.52 -30.24
CA GLN A 105 23.38 -4.02 -31.00
C GLN A 105 22.03 -3.68 -30.34
N PHE A 106 21.95 -2.51 -29.72
CA PHE A 106 20.75 -2.02 -29.07
C PHE A 106 19.62 -1.79 -30.10
N LYS A 107 18.43 -2.33 -29.84
CA LYS A 107 17.30 -2.30 -30.80
C LYS A 107 16.18 -1.35 -30.39
N ALA A 108 16.32 -0.68 -29.25
CA ALA A 108 15.29 0.15 -28.65
C ALA A 108 13.96 -0.59 -28.42
N ALA A 109 14.00 -1.91 -28.22
CA ALA A 109 12.82 -2.67 -27.85
C ALA A 109 12.25 -2.16 -26.50
N LYS A 110 10.94 -2.28 -26.28
CA LYS A 110 10.29 -1.77 -25.06
C LYS A 110 10.99 -2.31 -23.79
N GLU A 111 11.39 -1.40 -22.89
CA GLU A 111 12.16 -1.66 -21.66
C GLU A 111 13.59 -2.18 -21.86
N GLU A 112 14.09 -2.29 -23.10
CA GLU A 112 15.49 -2.62 -23.36
C GLU A 112 16.38 -1.52 -22.80
N THR A 113 17.39 -1.86 -22.00
CA THR A 113 18.29 -0.87 -21.42
C THR A 113 19.73 -1.10 -21.84
N HIS A 114 20.44 -0.02 -22.13
CA HIS A 114 21.88 -0.04 -22.26
C HIS A 114 22.51 1.06 -21.39
N LEU A 115 23.41 0.67 -20.50
CA LEU A 115 24.13 1.60 -19.62
C LEU A 115 25.53 1.85 -20.19
N PHE A 116 25.81 3.11 -20.50
CA PHE A 116 27.09 3.59 -20.93
C PHE A 116 27.67 4.55 -19.88
N SER A 117 29.00 4.70 -19.82
CA SER A 117 29.63 5.60 -18.85
C SER A 117 30.82 6.32 -19.48
N ILE A 118 30.86 7.64 -19.31
CA ILE A 118 31.92 8.50 -19.85
C ILE A 118 32.59 9.22 -18.70
N LEU A 119 33.93 9.31 -18.76
CA LEU A 119 34.67 10.23 -17.92
C LEU A 119 34.65 11.62 -18.56
N THR A 120 34.00 12.57 -17.90
CA THR A 120 33.99 13.99 -18.30
C THR A 120 34.93 14.81 -17.41
N GLU A 121 35.17 16.06 -17.77
CA GLU A 121 35.93 17.00 -16.93
C GLU A 121 35.30 17.19 -15.52
N ASN A 122 33.99 16.99 -15.42
CA ASN A 122 33.20 17.12 -14.19
C ASN A 122 33.00 15.78 -13.46
N GLY A 123 33.68 14.71 -13.89
CA GLY A 123 33.60 13.37 -13.30
C GLY A 123 32.93 12.34 -14.20
N MET A 124 32.66 11.16 -13.63
CA MET A 124 32.02 10.05 -14.35
C MET A 124 30.52 10.34 -14.51
N LYS A 125 30.04 10.34 -15.75
CA LYS A 125 28.62 10.40 -16.09
C LYS A 125 28.15 9.04 -16.58
N HIS A 126 26.96 8.65 -16.17
CA HIS A 126 26.30 7.42 -16.60
C HIS A 126 25.13 7.77 -17.53
N PHE A 127 25.09 7.18 -18.71
CA PHE A 127 24.01 7.34 -19.67
C PHE A 127 23.21 6.04 -19.76
N LEU A 128 21.93 6.10 -19.46
CA LEU A 128 21.01 4.98 -19.62
C LEU A 128 20.17 5.23 -20.88
N ALA A 129 20.45 4.49 -21.95
CA ALA A 129 19.52 4.37 -23.05
C ALA A 129 18.39 3.41 -22.64
N VAL A 130 17.14 3.81 -22.87
CA VAL A 130 15.96 2.98 -22.62
C VAL A 130 15.12 2.94 -23.88
N GLY A 131 14.82 1.74 -24.35
CA GLY A 131 14.00 1.50 -25.53
C GLY A 131 12.52 1.66 -25.20
N THR A 132 11.81 2.43 -26.02
CA THR A 132 10.39 2.68 -25.88
C THR A 132 9.55 1.76 -26.77
N GLY A 133 10.20 0.96 -27.63
CA GLY A 133 9.54 0.09 -28.60
C GLY A 133 9.23 0.83 -29.90
N LYS A 134 8.41 0.19 -30.76
CA LYS A 134 7.97 0.79 -32.03
C LYS A 134 6.85 1.79 -31.76
N GLU A 135 6.74 2.78 -32.64
CA GLU A 135 5.60 3.69 -32.66
C GLU A 135 4.32 2.88 -32.95
N ASN A 136 3.37 2.87 -32.01
CA ASN A 136 2.08 2.23 -32.22
C ASN A 136 1.21 3.19 -33.04
N GLY A 137 0.98 2.86 -34.31
CA GLY A 137 0.22 3.69 -35.26
C GLY A 137 -1.29 3.76 -35.01
N THR A 138 -1.74 3.96 -33.78
CA THR A 138 -3.15 4.18 -33.44
C THR A 138 -3.36 5.61 -32.93
N ASP A 139 -4.14 6.39 -33.69
CA ASP A 139 -4.59 7.76 -33.39
C ASP A 139 -5.47 7.90 -32.12
N ASP A 140 -5.57 6.87 -31.27
CA ASP A 140 -6.38 6.88 -30.06
C ASP A 140 -5.49 6.64 -28.84
N GLU A 141 -5.46 7.66 -27.96
CA GLU A 141 -4.75 7.75 -26.67
C GLU A 141 -3.23 7.98 -26.78
N GLU A 142 -2.82 9.20 -26.47
CA GLU A 142 -1.43 9.59 -26.17
C GLU A 142 -0.76 8.47 -25.36
N GLU A 143 0.16 7.74 -25.99
CA GLU A 143 0.80 6.56 -25.39
C GLU A 143 1.80 7.03 -24.34
N TYR A 144 1.31 7.26 -23.13
CA TYR A 144 2.14 7.56 -21.98
C TYR A 144 2.98 6.32 -21.69
N GLU A 145 4.29 6.50 -21.48
CA GLU A 145 5.25 5.40 -21.28
C GLU A 145 5.69 5.29 -19.81
N PRO A 146 4.79 4.97 -18.86
CA PRO A 146 5.14 4.85 -17.44
C PRO A 146 6.24 3.82 -17.20
N GLU A 147 6.36 2.81 -18.07
CA GLU A 147 7.40 1.79 -18.00
C GLU A 147 8.81 2.35 -18.23
N PHE A 148 8.96 3.39 -19.06
CA PHE A 148 10.25 4.08 -19.23
C PHE A 148 10.70 4.63 -17.88
N TYR A 149 9.87 5.41 -17.20
CA TYR A 149 10.21 6.06 -15.94
C TYR A 149 10.39 5.06 -14.80
N ALA A 150 9.59 4.00 -14.76
CA ALA A 150 9.79 2.89 -13.83
C ALA A 150 11.15 2.19 -14.06
N THR A 151 11.56 2.03 -15.33
CA THR A 151 12.85 1.45 -15.71
C THR A 151 14.01 2.36 -15.33
N VAL A 152 13.87 3.67 -15.53
CA VAL A 152 14.85 4.66 -15.08
C VAL A 152 15.03 4.60 -13.57
N ALA A 153 13.94 4.64 -12.80
CA ALA A 153 13.97 4.56 -11.34
C ALA A 153 14.74 3.33 -10.83
N LYS A 154 14.41 2.14 -11.35
CA LYS A 154 15.08 0.87 -10.98
C LYS A 154 16.58 0.90 -11.26
N ASN A 155 16.98 1.41 -12.43
CA ASN A 155 18.39 1.50 -12.81
C ASN A 155 19.15 2.56 -12.01
N ALA A 156 18.55 3.73 -11.78
CA ALA A 156 19.13 4.79 -10.96
C ALA A 156 19.37 4.32 -9.52
N LEU A 157 18.42 3.58 -8.93
CA LEU A 157 18.59 2.97 -7.61
C LEU A 157 19.71 1.93 -7.58
N LYS A 158 19.76 1.04 -8.59
CA LYS A 158 20.82 0.03 -8.72
C LYS A 158 22.21 0.68 -8.81
N MET A 159 22.30 1.80 -9.50
CA MET A 159 23.54 2.58 -9.66
C MET A 159 23.86 3.48 -8.47
N LYS A 160 22.93 3.65 -7.52
CA LYS A 160 23.05 4.62 -6.42
C LYS A 160 23.32 6.03 -6.95
N ALA A 161 22.62 6.40 -8.03
CA ALA A 161 22.75 7.70 -8.70
C ALA A 161 22.18 8.84 -7.85
N LYS A 162 22.98 9.88 -7.57
CA LYS A 162 22.54 10.96 -6.67
C LYS A 162 21.78 12.06 -7.42
N LYS A 163 22.16 12.35 -8.65
CA LYS A 163 21.58 13.37 -9.52
C LYS A 163 21.16 12.71 -10.83
N VAL A 164 19.90 12.35 -10.91
CA VAL A 164 19.30 11.75 -12.09
C VAL A 164 18.71 12.87 -12.95
N ALA A 165 19.01 12.89 -14.24
CA ALA A 165 18.23 13.63 -15.22
C ALA A 165 17.38 12.65 -16.02
N VAL A 166 16.09 12.96 -16.12
CA VAL A 166 15.13 12.21 -16.94
C VAL A 166 14.55 13.14 -17.96
N VAL A 167 14.52 12.65 -19.19
CA VAL A 167 14.09 13.40 -20.35
C VAL A 167 12.93 12.63 -20.91
N GLY A 168 11.74 13.14 -20.59
CA GLY A 168 10.49 12.55 -21.05
C GLY A 168 10.17 12.94 -22.47
N PRO A 169 9.24 12.26 -23.14
CA PRO A 169 8.50 12.87 -24.24
C PRO A 169 7.82 14.16 -23.77
N GLU A 170 7.48 15.07 -24.70
CA GLU A 170 6.60 16.21 -24.36
C GLU A 170 5.29 15.67 -23.81
N MET A 171 4.84 16.18 -22.66
CA MET A 171 3.64 15.71 -21.96
C MET A 171 2.85 16.91 -21.46
N ASP A 172 1.53 16.77 -21.51
CA ASP A 172 0.55 17.57 -20.77
C ASP A 172 0.46 17.15 -19.29
N GLU A 173 -0.31 17.88 -18.49
CA GLU A 173 -0.30 17.81 -17.02
C GLU A 173 -0.72 16.43 -16.46
N VAL A 174 -1.83 15.86 -16.95
CA VAL A 174 -2.41 14.61 -16.43
C VAL A 174 -1.48 13.41 -16.68
N PRO A 175 -0.89 13.29 -17.88
CA PRO A 175 0.09 12.26 -18.21
C PRO A 175 1.39 12.37 -17.45
N PHE A 176 1.88 13.60 -17.32
CA PHE A 176 3.07 13.90 -16.54
C PHE A 176 2.90 13.36 -15.11
N ARG A 177 1.71 13.53 -14.50
CA ARG A 177 1.42 12.97 -13.17
C ARG A 177 1.54 11.44 -13.11
N ALA A 178 0.84 10.72 -13.97
CA ALA A 178 0.79 9.24 -13.97
C ALA A 178 2.18 8.62 -14.21
N VAL A 179 2.94 9.27 -15.08
CA VAL A 179 4.30 8.92 -15.43
C VAL A 179 5.26 9.10 -14.24
N MET A 180 5.14 10.20 -13.51
CA MET A 180 5.96 10.47 -12.32
C MET A 180 5.58 9.58 -11.13
N GLU A 181 4.29 9.28 -10.94
CA GLU A 181 3.84 8.26 -9.98
C GLU A 181 4.53 6.91 -10.24
N SER A 182 4.71 6.54 -11.52
CA SER A 182 5.37 5.30 -11.91
C SER A 182 6.85 5.27 -11.53
N PHE A 183 7.55 6.42 -11.64
CA PHE A 183 8.92 6.55 -11.13
C PHE A 183 8.98 6.28 -9.62
N PHE A 184 8.16 6.99 -8.83
CA PHE A 184 8.17 6.84 -7.38
C PHE A 184 7.79 5.43 -6.93
N LEU A 185 6.74 4.84 -7.53
CA LEU A 185 6.27 3.50 -7.19
C LEU A 185 7.26 2.40 -7.57
N ALA A 186 8.04 2.60 -8.63
CA ALA A 186 9.13 1.70 -9.01
C ALA A 186 10.37 1.87 -8.14
N ALA A 187 10.58 3.06 -7.59
CA ALA A 187 11.65 3.35 -6.66
C ALA A 187 11.35 2.90 -5.22
N GLU A 188 10.09 2.59 -4.92
CA GLU A 188 9.66 2.14 -3.60
C GLU A 188 10.32 0.78 -3.25
N THR A 189 10.97 0.75 -2.11
CA THR A 189 11.61 -0.44 -1.57
C THR A 189 10.65 -1.21 -0.65
N THR A 190 10.70 -2.54 -0.74
CA THR A 190 9.98 -3.44 0.15
C THR A 190 10.94 -4.02 1.20
N GLY A 191 10.38 -4.51 2.30
CA GLY A 191 11.16 -5.22 3.33
C GLY A 191 11.16 -4.56 4.70
N TRP A 192 10.05 -3.94 5.10
CA TRP A 192 9.84 -3.36 6.44
C TRP A 192 10.24 -4.26 7.60
N LEU A 193 10.21 -5.58 7.39
CA LEU A 193 10.44 -6.59 8.43
C LEU A 193 11.69 -7.46 8.18
N LYS A 194 12.56 -7.09 7.24
CA LYS A 194 13.83 -7.81 7.03
C LYS A 194 14.76 -7.59 8.24
N SER A 195 15.27 -8.69 8.81
CA SER A 195 16.17 -8.65 9.98
C SER A 195 17.58 -8.19 9.62
N LYS A 196 18.08 -8.59 8.45
CA LYS A 196 19.27 -7.98 7.83
C LYS A 196 18.83 -6.68 7.18
N LYS A 197 19.15 -5.56 7.83
CA LYS A 197 19.25 -4.29 7.12
C LYS A 197 20.40 -4.46 6.13
N ASP A 198 20.16 -4.19 4.85
CA ASP A 198 21.28 -4.10 3.91
C ASP A 198 22.26 -3.06 4.49
N ASP A 199 23.57 -3.34 4.49
CA ASP A 199 24.62 -2.43 4.98
C ASP A 199 24.74 -1.14 4.12
N SER A 200 23.72 -0.85 3.32
CA SER A 200 23.61 0.39 2.57
C SER A 200 23.42 1.54 3.56
N PRO A 201 24.14 2.66 3.40
CA PRO A 201 23.90 3.87 4.18
C PRO A 201 22.44 4.31 4.04
N ALA A 202 22.02 5.23 4.92
CA ALA A 202 20.69 5.87 4.97
C ALA A 202 20.02 5.98 3.58
N PRO A 203 18.68 5.84 3.49
CA PRO A 203 17.97 5.72 2.22
C PRO A 203 18.53 6.68 1.18
N HIS A 204 19.01 6.08 0.09
CA HIS A 204 19.75 6.75 -0.97
C HIS A 204 19.00 8.02 -1.39
N ALA A 205 19.64 9.18 -1.17
CA ALA A 205 19.08 10.46 -1.56
C ALA A 205 19.33 10.67 -3.05
N MET A 206 18.25 10.89 -3.79
CA MET A 206 18.24 11.03 -5.23
C MET A 206 17.47 12.29 -5.59
N HIS A 207 18.13 13.19 -6.30
CA HIS A 207 17.46 14.30 -6.95
C HIS A 207 17.19 13.93 -8.41
N VAL A 208 15.97 14.11 -8.87
CA VAL A 208 15.54 13.80 -10.24
C VAL A 208 15.12 15.10 -10.94
N ALA A 209 15.96 15.57 -11.85
CA ALA A 209 15.61 16.66 -12.74
C ALA A 209 14.82 16.09 -13.92
N VAL A 210 13.58 16.56 -14.11
CA VAL A 210 12.72 16.15 -15.22
C VAL A 210 12.68 17.28 -16.23
N ALA A 211 13.24 17.04 -17.41
CA ALA A 211 13.26 18.03 -18.46
C ALA A 211 11.86 18.21 -19.05
N SER A 212 11.43 19.47 -19.22
CA SER A 212 10.15 19.84 -19.82
C SER A 212 10.30 21.11 -20.66
N SER A 213 9.51 21.23 -21.73
CA SER A 213 9.36 22.48 -22.49
C SER A 213 8.48 23.50 -21.76
N ASP A 214 7.62 23.05 -20.84
CA ASP A 214 6.87 23.89 -19.89
C ASP A 214 7.19 23.47 -18.45
N VAL A 215 8.07 24.25 -17.81
CA VAL A 215 8.55 23.97 -16.44
C VAL A 215 7.48 24.23 -15.39
N GLU A 216 6.55 25.17 -15.62
CA GLU A 216 5.51 25.52 -14.65
C GLU A 216 4.48 24.40 -14.56
N ILE A 217 3.95 23.96 -15.70
CA ILE A 217 3.01 22.82 -15.76
C ILE A 217 3.64 21.55 -15.19
N ALA A 218 4.90 21.25 -15.58
CA ALA A 218 5.61 20.09 -15.06
C ALA A 218 5.82 20.16 -13.54
N THR A 219 6.10 21.35 -13.00
CA THR A 219 6.28 21.54 -11.55
C THR A 219 5.00 21.23 -10.77
N ASP A 220 3.84 21.64 -11.26
CA ASP A 220 2.58 21.37 -10.58
C ASP A 220 2.15 19.90 -10.73
N ALA A 221 2.40 19.30 -11.90
CA ALA A 221 2.20 17.86 -12.10
C ALA A 221 3.12 17.01 -11.19
N LEU A 222 4.38 17.42 -10.97
CA LEU A 222 5.28 16.78 -10.00
C LEU A 222 4.72 16.80 -8.58
N LYS A 223 4.28 17.97 -8.10
CA LYS A 223 3.67 18.09 -6.76
C LYS A 223 2.44 17.19 -6.63
N SER A 224 1.62 17.16 -7.67
CA SER A 224 0.44 16.29 -7.73
C SER A 224 0.87 14.81 -7.63
N ALA A 225 1.84 14.37 -8.46
CA ALA A 225 2.36 13.01 -8.43
C ALA A 225 2.94 12.61 -7.07
N GLU A 226 3.65 13.51 -6.38
CA GLU A 226 4.16 13.29 -5.03
C GLU A 226 3.03 13.01 -4.03
N HIS A 227 1.93 13.76 -4.09
CA HIS A 227 0.77 13.54 -3.24
C HIS A 227 0.12 12.18 -3.50
N PHE A 228 -0.15 11.86 -4.77
CA PHE A 228 -0.76 10.58 -5.16
C PHE A 228 0.13 9.39 -4.83
N TYR A 229 1.44 9.49 -5.08
CA TYR A 229 2.41 8.50 -4.63
C TYR A 229 2.37 8.29 -3.11
N ALA A 230 2.34 9.36 -2.31
CA ALA A 230 2.28 9.23 -0.85
C ALA A 230 1.04 8.46 -0.38
N GLY A 231 -0.11 8.69 -1.01
CA GLY A 231 -1.34 7.94 -0.75
C GLY A 231 -1.23 6.47 -1.15
N ALA A 232 -0.76 6.19 -2.38
CA ALA A 232 -0.58 4.82 -2.88
C ALA A 232 0.44 4.02 -2.04
N SER A 233 1.53 4.68 -1.66
CA SER A 233 2.59 4.13 -0.83
C SER A 233 2.13 3.83 0.60
N THR A 234 1.27 4.70 1.16
CA THR A 234 0.55 4.42 2.43
C THR A 234 -0.29 3.15 2.33
N ALA A 235 -1.10 3.02 1.28
CA ALA A 235 -1.94 1.83 1.08
C ALA A 235 -1.08 0.56 0.92
N ARG A 236 -0.01 0.61 0.10
CA ARG A 236 0.94 -0.49 -0.10
C ARG A 236 1.62 -0.92 1.19
N LYS A 237 2.04 0.03 2.04
CA LYS A 237 2.63 -0.29 3.34
C LYS A 237 1.65 -1.08 4.19
N LEU A 238 0.42 -0.59 4.35
CA LEU A 238 -0.58 -1.23 5.21
C LEU A 238 -0.95 -2.64 4.72
N VAL A 239 -1.16 -2.82 3.42
CA VAL A 239 -1.50 -4.13 2.82
C VAL A 239 -0.33 -5.13 2.89
N ASN A 240 0.91 -4.68 2.76
CA ASN A 240 2.07 -5.57 2.77
C ASN A 240 2.47 -6.04 4.16
N LEU A 241 2.18 -5.26 5.21
CA LEU A 241 2.45 -5.66 6.58
C LEU A 241 1.52 -6.82 6.99
N PRO A 242 2.01 -7.77 7.80
CA PRO A 242 1.25 -8.95 8.20
C PRO A 242 0.19 -8.63 9.25
N SER A 243 -0.87 -9.43 9.33
CA SER A 243 -2.01 -9.21 10.23
C SER A 243 -1.67 -9.27 11.72
N ASN A 244 -0.62 -9.99 12.13
CA ASN A 244 -0.17 -9.94 13.52
C ASN A 244 0.33 -8.54 13.92
N ILE A 245 0.69 -7.69 12.95
CA ILE A 245 1.07 -6.28 13.14
C ILE A 245 -0.12 -5.36 12.85
N VAL A 246 -0.71 -5.48 11.65
CA VAL A 246 -1.83 -4.63 11.22
C VAL A 246 -3.13 -5.21 11.77
N SER A 247 -3.43 -4.82 13.00
CA SER A 247 -4.71 -5.09 13.68
C SER A 247 -5.71 -3.94 13.45
N PRO A 248 -7.00 -4.10 13.82
CA PRO A 248 -7.96 -2.99 13.83
C PRO A 248 -7.47 -1.80 14.67
N SER A 249 -6.86 -2.05 15.83
CA SER A 249 -6.22 -1.01 16.64
C SER A 249 -5.06 -0.34 15.90
N PHE A 250 -4.23 -1.09 15.17
CA PHE A 250 -3.16 -0.49 14.37
C PHE A 250 -3.69 0.50 13.33
N LEU A 251 -4.80 0.16 12.64
CA LEU A 251 -5.42 1.08 11.68
C LEU A 251 -5.99 2.34 12.36
N ALA A 252 -6.61 2.18 13.52
CA ALA A 252 -7.12 3.32 14.31
C ALA A 252 -5.97 4.23 14.78
N ASP A 253 -4.91 3.65 15.34
CA ASP A 253 -3.72 4.36 15.79
C ASP A 253 -3.03 5.06 14.60
N PHE A 254 -2.95 4.41 13.44
CA PHE A 254 -2.44 5.02 12.21
C PHE A 254 -3.24 6.26 11.84
N ALA A 255 -4.57 6.16 11.76
CA ALA A 255 -5.43 7.29 11.42
C ALA A 255 -5.24 8.46 12.41
N GLN A 256 -5.25 8.17 13.71
CA GLN A 256 -5.08 9.20 14.74
C GLN A 256 -3.70 9.88 14.69
N ASN A 257 -2.62 9.10 14.52
CA ASN A 257 -1.27 9.62 14.57
C ASN A 257 -0.84 10.36 13.30
N GLU A 258 -1.22 9.85 12.12
CA GLU A 258 -0.79 10.38 10.83
C GLU A 258 -1.76 11.44 10.29
N LEU A 259 -3.07 11.29 10.51
CA LEU A 259 -4.09 12.18 9.94
C LEU A 259 -4.63 13.19 10.96
N GLY A 260 -4.85 12.77 12.21
CA GLY A 260 -5.56 13.56 13.23
C GLY A 260 -4.88 14.84 13.69
N LYS A 261 -3.63 15.10 13.27
CA LYS A 261 -2.90 16.35 13.56
C LYS A 261 -2.89 17.32 12.36
N SER A 262 -3.49 16.93 11.24
CA SER A 262 -3.48 17.73 10.02
C SER A 262 -4.58 18.79 10.05
N LYS A 263 -4.32 19.94 9.41
CA LYS A 263 -5.30 21.03 9.29
C LYS A 263 -6.58 20.51 8.61
N GLY A 264 -7.74 20.84 9.21
CA GLY A 264 -9.04 20.43 8.69
C GLY A 264 -9.39 18.96 8.90
N MET A 265 -8.52 18.15 9.52
CA MET A 265 -8.78 16.73 9.80
C MET A 265 -9.25 16.50 11.24
N GLU A 266 -10.29 15.69 11.41
CA GLU A 266 -10.76 15.15 12.68
C GLU A 266 -10.79 13.63 12.60
N VAL A 267 -10.40 12.93 13.67
CA VAL A 267 -10.45 11.46 13.73
C VAL A 267 -11.28 11.03 14.93
N LYS A 268 -12.40 10.35 14.66
CA LYS A 268 -13.21 9.65 15.65
C LYS A 268 -13.00 8.14 15.51
N VAL A 269 -12.71 7.50 16.63
CA VAL A 269 -12.62 6.03 16.72
C VAL A 269 -13.66 5.56 17.73
N MET A 270 -14.52 4.65 17.30
CA MET A 270 -15.57 4.06 18.13
C MET A 270 -15.23 2.60 18.45
N ASP A 271 -15.35 2.26 19.72
CA ASP A 271 -15.09 0.93 20.24
C ASP A 271 -16.33 0.02 20.15
N ARG A 272 -16.17 -1.26 20.53
CA ARG A 272 -17.24 -2.26 20.49
C ARG A 272 -18.53 -1.79 21.14
N ASP A 273 -18.43 -1.16 22.31
CA ASP A 273 -19.61 -0.74 23.08
C ASP A 273 -20.38 0.39 22.37
N GLU A 274 -19.66 1.38 21.82
CA GLU A 274 -20.27 2.47 21.04
C GLU A 274 -20.92 1.93 19.76
N CYS A 275 -20.24 1.02 19.04
CA CYS A 275 -20.83 0.37 17.86
C CYS A 275 -22.08 -0.45 18.22
N ASN A 276 -22.10 -1.07 19.41
CA ASN A 276 -23.25 -1.83 19.89
C ASN A 276 -24.42 -0.91 20.24
N GLU A 277 -24.17 0.23 20.88
CA GLU A 277 -25.18 1.26 21.14
C GLU A 277 -25.79 1.83 19.84
N MET A 278 -24.99 1.92 18.78
CA MET A 278 -25.43 2.29 17.44
C MET A 278 -26.13 1.15 16.67
N GLY A 279 -26.23 -0.03 17.28
CA GLY A 279 -26.92 -1.18 16.68
C GLY A 279 -26.18 -1.81 15.49
N MET A 280 -24.85 -1.63 15.37
CA MET A 280 -24.03 -2.17 14.28
C MET A 280 -23.81 -3.69 14.38
N GLY A 281 -24.91 -4.46 14.48
CA GLY A 281 -24.87 -5.89 14.75
C GLY A 281 -24.32 -6.72 13.59
N ALA A 282 -24.36 -6.23 12.33
CA ALA A 282 -23.79 -6.96 11.21
C ALA A 282 -22.25 -6.91 11.24
N TYR A 283 -21.69 -5.72 11.50
CA TYR A 283 -20.26 -5.53 11.71
C TYR A 283 -19.76 -6.26 12.97
N LEU A 284 -20.48 -6.14 14.09
CA LEU A 284 -20.04 -6.74 15.35
C LEU A 284 -20.11 -8.26 15.36
N ALA A 285 -21.02 -8.88 14.60
CA ALA A 285 -21.07 -10.33 14.44
C ALA A 285 -19.80 -10.87 13.80
N VAL A 286 -19.30 -10.22 12.74
CA VAL A 286 -18.03 -10.58 12.08
C VAL A 286 -16.86 -10.51 13.07
N ALA A 287 -16.81 -9.45 13.88
CA ALA A 287 -15.74 -9.21 14.84
C ALA A 287 -15.79 -10.11 16.10
N GLU A 288 -16.88 -10.84 16.33
CA GLU A 288 -17.12 -11.59 17.57
C GLU A 288 -16.12 -12.74 17.75
N GLY A 289 -15.63 -13.29 16.64
CA GLY A 289 -14.69 -14.40 16.64
C GLY A 289 -13.28 -14.04 17.12
N SER A 290 -12.86 -12.77 17.01
CA SER A 290 -11.48 -12.36 17.29
C SER A 290 -11.27 -11.91 18.74
N SER A 291 -10.09 -12.23 19.28
CA SER A 291 -9.59 -11.63 20.54
C SER A 291 -9.13 -10.18 20.37
N THR A 292 -8.91 -9.75 19.14
CA THR A 292 -8.52 -8.38 18.79
C THR A 292 -9.77 -7.50 18.76
N PRO A 293 -9.84 -6.42 19.56
CA PRO A 293 -11.04 -5.58 19.59
C PRO A 293 -11.32 -4.92 18.24
N PRO A 294 -12.58 -4.88 17.78
CA PRO A 294 -12.97 -4.12 16.58
C PRO A 294 -12.80 -2.62 16.82
N LYS A 295 -12.54 -1.87 15.73
CA LYS A 295 -12.42 -0.41 15.73
C LYS A 295 -13.18 0.17 14.54
N PHE A 296 -14.19 0.99 14.81
CA PHE A 296 -14.84 1.75 13.76
C PHE A 296 -14.18 3.12 13.66
N ILE A 297 -13.59 3.42 12.50
CA ILE A 297 -12.76 4.60 12.27
C ILE A 297 -13.53 5.53 11.34
N HIS A 298 -13.64 6.80 11.74
CA HIS A 298 -14.19 7.88 10.93
C HIS A 298 -13.22 9.04 10.95
N VAL A 299 -12.58 9.31 9.80
CA VAL A 299 -11.79 10.52 9.58
C VAL A 299 -12.65 11.51 8.79
N THR A 300 -12.72 12.75 9.25
CA THR A 300 -13.41 13.84 8.55
C THR A 300 -12.38 14.86 8.10
N TYR A 301 -12.43 15.25 6.84
CA TYR A 301 -11.77 16.45 6.33
C TYR A 301 -12.81 17.53 6.09
N LYS A 302 -12.52 18.76 6.52
CA LYS A 302 -13.30 19.94 6.19
C LYS A 302 -12.39 21.05 5.65
N GLY A 303 -12.56 21.35 4.37
CA GLY A 303 -11.89 22.46 3.69
C GLY A 303 -12.39 23.83 4.15
N GLU A 304 -11.61 24.86 3.85
CA GLU A 304 -12.02 26.23 4.10
C GLU A 304 -13.12 26.66 3.13
N GLY A 305 -13.90 27.67 3.53
CA GLY A 305 -15.02 28.20 2.73
C GLY A 305 -16.37 27.50 2.97
N GLU A 306 -17.37 27.90 2.19
CA GLU A 306 -18.67 27.25 2.16
C GLU A 306 -18.55 25.89 1.47
N ILE A 307 -19.10 24.84 2.08
CA ILE A 307 -18.97 23.47 1.55
C ILE A 307 -19.91 23.29 0.35
N GLU A 308 -19.33 23.02 -0.81
CA GLU A 308 -20.04 22.75 -2.07
C GLU A 308 -20.04 21.26 -2.42
N LYS A 309 -19.03 20.51 -1.97
CA LYS A 309 -18.88 19.08 -2.21
C LYS A 309 -18.81 18.32 -0.90
N ASN A 310 -19.68 17.33 -0.72
CA ASN A 310 -19.65 16.40 0.40
C ASN A 310 -19.54 14.97 -0.13
N ILE A 311 -18.51 14.23 0.29
CA ILE A 311 -18.21 12.88 -0.22
C ILE A 311 -17.89 11.95 0.96
N ALA A 312 -18.41 10.73 0.93
CA ALA A 312 -18.02 9.66 1.83
C ALA A 312 -17.30 8.53 1.07
N LEU A 313 -16.13 8.14 1.55
CA LEU A 313 -15.35 6.99 1.08
C LEU A 313 -15.36 5.92 2.16
N VAL A 314 -15.91 4.74 1.84
CA VAL A 314 -16.05 3.62 2.77
C VAL A 314 -15.15 2.47 2.36
N GLY A 315 -14.29 2.02 3.26
CA GLY A 315 -13.29 0.97 2.99
C GLY A 315 -13.53 -0.29 3.82
N LYS A 316 -13.51 -1.47 3.18
CA LYS A 316 -13.49 -2.76 3.88
C LYS A 316 -12.22 -2.86 4.75
N GLY A 317 -12.38 -3.11 6.05
CA GLY A 317 -11.30 -3.10 7.04
C GLY A 317 -11.05 -4.45 7.71
N VAL A 318 -11.21 -5.57 7.00
CA VAL A 318 -10.97 -6.91 7.56
C VAL A 318 -9.46 -7.18 7.55
N THR A 319 -8.82 -7.04 8.70
CA THR A 319 -7.35 -7.08 8.83
C THR A 319 -6.75 -8.48 8.71
N PHE A 320 -7.57 -9.51 8.94
CA PHE A 320 -7.30 -10.87 8.51
C PHE A 320 -8.63 -11.59 8.30
N ASP A 321 -8.73 -12.33 7.20
CA ASP A 321 -9.89 -13.12 6.87
C ASP A 321 -9.57 -14.61 6.80
N SER A 322 -9.93 -15.34 7.85
CA SER A 322 -9.86 -16.80 7.86
C SER A 322 -11.04 -17.46 7.11
N GLY A 323 -12.09 -16.69 6.81
CA GLY A 323 -13.41 -17.14 6.38
C GLY A 323 -14.35 -17.54 7.52
N GLY A 324 -13.91 -17.46 8.78
CA GLY A 324 -14.72 -17.89 9.93
C GLY A 324 -14.99 -19.40 9.90
N TYR A 325 -16.17 -19.84 10.33
CA TYR A 325 -16.54 -21.26 10.29
C TYR A 325 -16.57 -21.85 8.88
N ASN A 326 -16.85 -21.04 7.85
CA ASN A 326 -16.58 -21.35 6.45
C ASN A 326 -15.09 -21.15 6.13
N LEU A 327 -14.23 -21.88 6.84
CA LEU A 327 -12.78 -21.71 6.78
C LEU A 327 -12.27 -21.80 5.34
N LYS A 328 -11.46 -20.82 4.96
CA LYS A 328 -10.67 -20.81 3.73
C LYS A 328 -9.73 -22.03 3.68
N PRO A 329 -9.95 -23.02 2.79
CA PRO A 329 -9.13 -24.21 2.74
C PRO A 329 -7.75 -23.93 2.12
N THR A 330 -6.83 -24.89 2.22
CA THR A 330 -5.55 -24.79 1.49
C THR A 330 -5.78 -24.58 0.00
N GLY A 331 -5.10 -23.59 -0.59
CA GLY A 331 -5.25 -23.22 -1.99
C GLY A 331 -6.28 -22.11 -2.25
N SER A 332 -7.04 -21.66 -1.24
CA SER A 332 -7.93 -20.50 -1.34
C SER A 332 -7.26 -19.18 -0.92
N GLN A 333 -5.93 -19.12 -0.97
CA GLN A 333 -5.14 -17.90 -0.72
C GLN A 333 -5.22 -17.36 0.71
N ILE A 334 -5.52 -18.20 1.71
CA ILE A 334 -5.60 -17.79 3.13
C ILE A 334 -4.31 -17.08 3.61
N GLU A 335 -3.15 -17.46 3.06
CA GLU A 335 -1.84 -16.90 3.40
C GLU A 335 -1.65 -15.43 2.98
N ILE A 336 -2.45 -14.92 2.04
CA ILE A 336 -2.41 -13.52 1.60
C ILE A 336 -3.57 -12.69 2.16
N MET A 337 -4.50 -13.26 2.94
CA MET A 337 -5.70 -12.58 3.46
C MET A 337 -5.42 -11.46 4.47
N LYS A 338 -4.15 -11.16 4.76
CA LYS A 338 -3.74 -9.85 5.31
C LYS A 338 -4.16 -8.67 4.42
N MET A 339 -4.35 -8.91 3.12
CA MET A 339 -4.74 -7.89 2.14
C MET A 339 -6.23 -7.55 2.15
N ASP A 340 -7.03 -8.24 2.97
CA ASP A 340 -8.50 -8.10 2.97
C ASP A 340 -9.00 -6.78 3.62
N MET A 341 -8.04 -5.96 4.06
CA MET A 341 -8.20 -4.56 4.47
C MET A 341 -7.73 -3.57 3.38
N GLY A 342 -7.48 -4.03 2.15
CA GLY A 342 -6.99 -3.18 1.05
C GLY A 342 -7.92 -2.00 0.72
N GLY A 343 -9.23 -2.17 0.92
CA GLY A 343 -10.19 -1.06 0.81
C GLY A 343 -9.97 0.02 1.88
N ALA A 344 -9.78 -0.39 3.14
CA ALA A 344 -9.41 0.53 4.22
C ALA A 344 -8.06 1.20 3.96
N ALA A 345 -7.08 0.46 3.45
CA ALA A 345 -5.77 1.00 3.07
C ALA A 345 -5.88 2.10 2.00
N ALA A 346 -6.70 1.86 0.97
CA ALA A 346 -6.95 2.82 -0.10
C ALA A 346 -7.68 4.08 0.42
N VAL A 347 -8.67 3.91 1.30
CA VAL A 347 -9.38 5.03 1.95
C VAL A 347 -8.45 5.87 2.82
N LEU A 348 -7.55 5.25 3.60
CA LEU A 348 -6.53 5.98 4.36
C LEU A 348 -5.48 6.65 3.45
N GLY A 349 -5.11 6.02 2.33
CA GLY A 349 -4.27 6.62 1.30
C GLY A 349 -4.92 7.86 0.65
N ALA A 350 -6.21 7.79 0.36
CA ALA A 350 -6.98 8.94 -0.12
C ALA A 350 -7.03 10.08 0.92
N ALA A 351 -7.21 9.74 2.21
CA ALA A 351 -7.13 10.72 3.29
C ALA A 351 -5.73 11.37 3.38
N ASP A 352 -4.66 10.60 3.14
CA ASP A 352 -3.28 11.12 3.09
C ASP A 352 -3.10 12.13 1.95
N ILE A 353 -3.68 11.87 0.78
CA ILE A 353 -3.69 12.81 -0.35
C ILE A 353 -4.45 14.08 0.04
N ILE A 354 -5.66 13.94 0.58
CA ILE A 354 -6.53 15.08 0.90
C ILE A 354 -5.93 16.00 1.97
N ARG A 355 -5.25 15.46 3.00
CA ARG A 355 -4.56 16.32 3.99
C ARG A 355 -3.40 17.14 3.40
N ARG A 356 -2.84 16.72 2.26
CA ARG A 356 -1.74 17.39 1.55
C ARG A 356 -2.27 18.41 0.56
N VAL A 357 -3.26 18.03 -0.23
CA VAL A 357 -3.90 18.90 -1.22
C VAL A 357 -4.72 20.00 -0.56
N GLN A 358 -5.43 19.68 0.54
CA GLN A 358 -6.29 20.60 1.28
C GLN A 358 -7.32 21.34 0.39
N PRO A 359 -8.16 20.61 -0.37
CA PRO A 359 -9.11 21.24 -1.28
C PRO A 359 -10.13 22.12 -0.54
N GLU A 360 -10.30 23.35 -1.01
CA GLU A 360 -11.33 24.27 -0.51
C GLU A 360 -12.74 23.76 -0.85
N ASN A 361 -13.74 24.28 -0.14
CA ASN A 361 -15.17 24.03 -0.38
C ASN A 361 -15.58 22.54 -0.35
N THR A 362 -14.77 21.68 0.28
CA THR A 362 -14.95 20.22 0.26
C THR A 362 -15.00 19.66 1.68
N GLU A 363 -16.00 18.82 1.95
CA GLU A 363 -16.08 17.97 3.14
C GLU A 363 -15.96 16.50 2.70
N ALA A 364 -15.03 15.76 3.29
CA ALA A 364 -14.78 14.36 2.93
C ALA A 364 -14.74 13.47 4.17
N HIS A 365 -15.47 12.37 4.14
CA HIS A 365 -15.56 11.38 5.22
C HIS A 365 -14.88 10.09 4.78
N PHE A 366 -13.97 9.57 5.60
CA PHE A 366 -13.23 8.33 5.37
C PHE A 366 -13.62 7.34 6.47
N ILE A 367 -14.40 6.32 6.11
CA ILE A 367 -15.10 5.46 7.07
C ILE A 367 -14.64 4.01 6.90
N ILE A 368 -14.23 3.39 8.00
CA ILE A 368 -13.70 2.02 8.02
C ILE A 368 -14.27 1.27 9.23
N ALA A 369 -14.95 0.15 8.98
CA ALA A 369 -15.33 -0.81 10.01
C ALA A 369 -14.23 -1.88 10.13
N ALA A 370 -13.25 -1.67 11.00
CA ALA A 370 -12.07 -2.53 11.10
C ALA A 370 -12.25 -3.68 12.10
N CYS A 371 -12.04 -4.91 11.64
CA CYS A 371 -12.12 -6.12 12.47
C CYS A 371 -11.23 -7.26 11.93
N GLU A 372 -11.29 -8.43 12.55
CA GLU A 372 -10.73 -9.69 12.03
C GLU A 372 -11.84 -10.74 11.98
N ASN A 373 -11.89 -11.50 10.89
CA ASN A 373 -12.82 -12.62 10.75
C ASN A 373 -12.12 -13.92 11.15
N MET A 374 -12.42 -14.39 12.36
CA MET A 374 -11.70 -15.47 13.04
C MET A 374 -12.63 -16.59 13.50
N ILE A 375 -12.08 -17.80 13.60
CA ILE A 375 -12.76 -18.94 14.24
C ILE A 375 -12.52 -18.88 15.75
N SER A 376 -13.60 -18.92 16.53
CA SER A 376 -13.54 -19.16 17.96
C SER A 376 -14.87 -19.70 18.49
N GLY A 377 -14.91 -20.00 19.79
CA GLY A 377 -16.16 -20.40 20.45
C GLY A 377 -17.23 -19.30 20.50
N ALA A 378 -16.85 -18.04 20.24
CA ALA A 378 -17.76 -16.89 20.19
C ALA A 378 -18.07 -16.43 18.75
N ALA A 379 -17.43 -17.01 17.74
CA ALA A 379 -17.64 -16.59 16.35
C ALA A 379 -19.09 -16.88 15.90
N TYR A 380 -19.67 -15.93 15.17
CA TYR A 380 -20.92 -16.12 14.43
C TYR A 380 -20.82 -17.30 13.45
N ARG A 381 -21.96 -17.91 13.15
CA ARG A 381 -22.05 -19.19 12.45
C ARG A 381 -22.94 -19.11 11.21
N PRO A 382 -22.74 -20.03 10.25
CA PRO A 382 -23.74 -20.28 9.21
C PRO A 382 -25.10 -20.60 9.82
N GLY A 383 -26.15 -19.95 9.32
CA GLY A 383 -27.53 -20.00 9.81
C GLY A 383 -27.86 -19.00 10.91
N ASP A 384 -26.88 -18.25 11.46
CA ASP A 384 -27.21 -17.19 12.41
C ASP A 384 -27.98 -16.05 11.70
N VAL A 385 -28.98 -15.50 12.39
CA VAL A 385 -29.72 -14.32 11.93
C VAL A 385 -29.29 -13.12 12.75
N ILE A 386 -28.62 -12.18 12.10
CA ILE A 386 -28.07 -10.97 12.72
C ILE A 386 -28.91 -9.75 12.33
N ARG A 387 -28.83 -8.66 13.11
CA ARG A 387 -29.57 -7.41 12.85
C ARG A 387 -28.59 -6.27 12.59
N ALA A 388 -28.71 -5.62 11.44
CA ALA A 388 -27.92 -4.45 11.08
C ALA A 388 -28.46 -3.16 11.73
N SER A 389 -27.65 -2.10 11.73
CA SER A 389 -27.95 -0.77 12.29
C SER A 389 -29.21 -0.13 11.69
N ASN A 390 -29.48 -0.39 10.40
CA ASN A 390 -30.70 0.07 9.73
C ASN A 390 -31.96 -0.76 10.09
N GLY A 391 -31.85 -1.68 11.05
CA GLY A 391 -32.94 -2.49 11.58
C GLY A 391 -33.27 -3.76 10.79
N LYS A 392 -32.67 -3.96 9.59
CA LYS A 392 -32.86 -5.18 8.78
C LYS A 392 -32.21 -6.39 9.44
N THR A 393 -32.83 -7.55 9.29
CA THR A 393 -32.24 -8.83 9.68
C THR A 393 -31.60 -9.52 8.48
N ILE A 394 -30.51 -10.24 8.71
CA ILE A 394 -29.69 -10.90 7.70
C ILE A 394 -29.46 -12.33 8.19
N GLU A 395 -29.88 -13.32 7.41
CA GLU A 395 -29.45 -14.71 7.59
C GLU A 395 -28.06 -14.86 6.98
N VAL A 396 -27.10 -15.34 7.78
CA VAL A 396 -25.73 -15.58 7.35
C VAL A 396 -25.63 -16.99 6.82
N ASP A 397 -25.56 -17.17 5.51
CA ASP A 397 -25.34 -18.50 4.92
C ASP A 397 -23.86 -18.90 4.93
N ASN A 398 -22.96 -17.92 4.79
CA ASN A 398 -21.52 -18.11 4.65
C ASN A 398 -20.73 -17.03 5.40
N THR A 399 -19.91 -17.43 6.36
CA THR A 399 -19.06 -16.53 7.16
C THR A 399 -17.84 -16.01 6.39
N ASP A 400 -17.54 -16.54 5.21
CA ASP A 400 -16.52 -16.03 4.27
C ASP A 400 -17.06 -14.91 3.35
N ALA A 401 -18.31 -14.49 3.60
CA ALA A 401 -18.94 -13.32 2.99
C ALA A 401 -19.04 -12.16 4.01
N GLU A 402 -18.06 -12.03 4.90
CA GLU A 402 -18.01 -11.08 6.00
C GLU A 402 -17.94 -9.62 5.55
N GLY A 403 -17.20 -9.32 4.47
CA GLY A 403 -16.95 -7.94 4.04
C GLY A 403 -18.21 -7.15 3.72
N ARG A 404 -19.24 -7.81 3.15
CA ARG A 404 -20.53 -7.14 2.89
C ARG A 404 -21.31 -6.85 4.17
N LEU A 405 -21.12 -7.65 5.23
CA LEU A 405 -21.75 -7.42 6.54
C LEU A 405 -21.12 -6.22 7.24
N THR A 406 -19.79 -6.14 7.24
CA THR A 406 -19.07 -4.97 7.80
C THR A 406 -19.39 -3.70 7.01
N LEU A 407 -19.43 -3.78 5.68
CA LEU A 407 -19.78 -2.64 4.82
C LEU A 407 -21.25 -2.22 4.96
N CYS A 408 -22.18 -3.14 5.27
CA CYS A 408 -23.59 -2.80 5.44
C CYS A 408 -23.80 -1.77 6.55
N ASP A 409 -23.17 -1.98 7.71
CA ASP A 409 -23.25 -1.02 8.82
C ASP A 409 -22.43 0.24 8.56
N ALA A 410 -21.26 0.13 7.91
CA ALA A 410 -20.45 1.30 7.55
C ALA A 410 -21.16 2.22 6.54
N LEU A 411 -21.82 1.66 5.53
CA LEU A 411 -22.62 2.41 4.55
C LEU A 411 -23.88 2.99 5.19
N SER A 412 -24.52 2.26 6.11
CA SER A 412 -25.69 2.78 6.85
C SER A 412 -25.30 3.95 7.77
N TYR A 413 -24.09 3.95 8.32
CA TYR A 413 -23.54 5.08 9.08
C TYR A 413 -23.18 6.29 8.20
N ALA A 414 -22.68 6.03 7.00
CA ALA A 414 -22.28 7.08 6.05
C ALA A 414 -23.47 7.79 5.37
N SER A 415 -24.63 7.13 5.31
CA SER A 415 -25.87 7.64 4.70
C SER A 415 -26.65 8.52 5.66
#